data_AF-A0A9D8P0C9-F1
#
_entry.id   AF-A0A9D8P0C9-F1
#
_cell.length_a   1.000
_cell.length_b   1.000
_cell.length_c   1.000
_cell.angle_alpha   90.00
_cell.angle_beta   90.00
_cell.angle_gamma   90.00
#
_symmetry.space_group_name_H-M   'P 1'
#
loop_
_entity.id
_entity.type
_entity.pdbx_description
1 polymer ?
#
loop_
_entity_poly.entity_id
_entity_poly.type
_entity_poly.pdbx_seq_one_letter_code
_entity_poly.pdbx_strand_id
1 'polypeptide(L)'
;VQRYVEECVQGDTGVRGKNFNMRWIASLVAEVYRILTRGGIFMYPADSRDSGQAGRLRLMYEANPMSFIVEQAGGASSTGRERILDLQPVDIHQRVPLILGSKHEVERVVAYHR
;
A
#
# COMPACT_ATOMS: atom_id res chain seq x y z
N VAL A 1 -3.44 3.56 9.27
CA VAL A 1 -3.69 4.25 7.97
C VAL A 1 -4.37 5.61 8.10
N GLN A 2 -5.42 5.77 8.92
CA GLN A 2 -6.17 7.05 9.06
C GLN A 2 -5.27 8.28 9.24
N ARG A 3 -4.34 8.24 10.20
CA ARG A 3 -3.34 9.29 10.42
C ARG A 3 -2.58 9.69 9.14
N TYR A 4 -2.16 8.73 8.32
CA TYR A 4 -1.46 9.05 7.07
C TYR A 4 -2.36 9.81 6.10
N VAL A 5 -3.63 9.42 5.99
CA VAL A 5 -4.61 10.09 5.13
C VAL A 5 -4.90 11.50 5.65
N GLU A 6 -5.10 11.67 6.96
CA GLU A 6 -5.30 12.97 7.60
C GLU A 6 -4.12 13.91 7.34
N GLU A 7 -2.89 13.43 7.52
CA GLU A 7 -1.67 14.20 7.22
C GLU A 7 -1.59 14.61 5.75
N CYS A 8 -2.06 13.77 4.80
CA CYS A 8 -2.15 14.14 3.39
C CYS A 8 -3.23 15.21 3.14
N VAL A 9 -4.37 15.13 3.83
CA VAL A 9 -5.49 16.08 3.70
C VAL A 9 -5.12 17.45 4.27
N GLN A 10 -4.34 17.51 5.35
CA GLN A 10 -3.83 18.77 5.92
C GLN A 10 -2.90 19.54 4.97
N GLY A 11 -2.25 18.84 4.02
CA GLY A 11 -1.41 19.47 3.00
C GLY A 11 -0.21 20.22 3.57
N ASP A 12 0.04 21.41 3.03
CA ASP A 12 1.13 22.30 3.44
C ASP A 12 1.00 22.87 4.85
N THR A 13 -0.21 22.95 5.40
CA THR A 13 -0.46 23.35 6.80
C THR A 13 -0.21 22.24 7.82
N GLY A 14 -0.09 20.99 7.37
CA GLY A 14 0.13 19.83 8.22
C GLY A 14 1.60 19.51 8.48
N VAL A 15 1.84 18.46 9.27
CA VAL A 15 3.20 17.96 9.60
C VAL A 15 4.02 17.51 8.39
N ARG A 16 3.38 17.38 7.22
CA ARG A 16 4.01 16.98 5.96
C ARG A 16 4.61 18.18 5.20
N GLY A 17 4.15 19.40 5.49
CA GLY A 17 4.65 20.64 4.87
C GLY A 17 4.54 20.68 3.35
N LYS A 18 3.67 19.86 2.74
CA LYS A 18 3.46 19.81 1.29
C LYS A 18 2.07 19.31 0.93
N ASN A 19 1.53 19.80 -0.19
CA ASN A 19 0.22 19.37 -0.70
C ASN A 19 0.30 18.01 -1.40
N PHE A 20 -0.77 17.22 -1.27
CA PHE A 20 -0.92 15.91 -1.90
C PHE A 20 -2.08 15.90 -2.88
N ASN A 21 -1.97 15.03 -3.89
CA ASN A 21 -3.07 14.76 -4.81
C ASN A 21 -3.36 13.26 -4.80
N MET A 22 -4.60 12.87 -5.07
CA MET A 22 -5.06 11.48 -4.98
C MET A 22 -5.70 11.01 -6.27
N ARG A 23 -5.57 9.71 -6.56
CA ARG A 23 -6.24 9.04 -7.68
C ARG A 23 -6.71 7.68 -7.18
N TRP A 24 -7.85 7.25 -7.69
CA TRP A 24 -8.39 5.92 -7.46
C TRP A 24 -9.01 5.41 -8.75
N ILE A 25 -8.26 4.60 -9.50
CA ILE A 25 -8.70 4.04 -10.79
C ILE A 25 -9.47 2.72 -10.60
N ALA A 26 -9.40 2.12 -9.40
CA ALA A 26 -9.95 0.77 -9.13
C ALA A 26 -9.35 -0.35 -10.02
N SER A 27 -8.19 -0.10 -10.64
CA SER A 27 -7.38 -1.08 -11.35
C SER A 27 -5.97 -1.09 -10.76
N LEU A 28 -5.62 -2.16 -10.05
CA LEU A 28 -4.31 -2.31 -9.40
C LEU A 28 -3.16 -2.13 -10.42
N VAL A 29 -3.32 -2.66 -11.63
CA VAL A 29 -2.34 -2.54 -12.71
C VAL A 29 -2.13 -1.08 -13.11
N ALA A 30 -3.22 -0.32 -13.32
CA ALA A 30 -3.13 1.08 -13.71
C ALA A 30 -2.54 1.96 -12.59
N GLU A 31 -2.85 1.63 -11.34
CA GLU A 31 -2.28 2.27 -10.15
C GLU A 31 -0.76 2.04 -10.07
N VAL A 32 -0.32 0.77 -10.16
CA VAL A 32 1.10 0.40 -10.11
C VAL A 32 1.87 0.99 -11.29
N TYR A 33 1.32 0.92 -12.51
CA TYR A 33 1.95 1.54 -13.68
C TYR A 33 2.23 3.03 -13.46
N ARG A 34 1.25 3.78 -12.95
CA ARG A 34 1.42 5.19 -12.64
C ARG A 34 2.49 5.43 -11.58
N ILE A 35 2.55 4.59 -10.55
CA ILE A 35 3.54 4.67 -9.47
C ILE A 35 4.95 4.39 -9.99
N LEU A 36 5.12 3.40 -10.86
CA LEU A 36 6.42 3.11 -11.48
C LEU A 36 6.91 4.26 -12.37
N THR A 37 6.00 4.94 -13.06
CA THR A 37 6.36 6.03 -13.98
C THR A 37 6.73 7.34 -13.27
N ARG A 38 6.08 7.68 -12.16
CA ARG A 38 6.25 9.00 -11.52
C ARG A 38 6.16 9.03 -10.00
N GLY A 39 6.25 7.87 -9.36
CA GLY A 39 6.10 7.73 -7.91
C GLY A 39 4.66 7.86 -7.41
N GLY A 40 4.53 7.73 -6.09
CA GLY A 40 3.25 7.70 -5.39
C GLY A 40 3.13 6.47 -4.50
N ILE A 41 2.01 6.38 -3.80
CA ILE A 41 1.68 5.25 -2.93
C ILE A 41 0.27 4.74 -3.28
N PHE A 42 0.13 3.43 -3.32
CA PHE A 42 -1.15 2.74 -3.39
C PHE A 42 -1.42 2.07 -2.06
N MET A 43 -2.67 2.15 -1.58
CA MET A 43 -3.08 1.53 -0.33
C MET A 43 -4.45 0.87 -0.51
N TYR A 44 -4.52 -0.42 -0.18
CA TYR A 44 -5.75 -1.18 0.01
C TYR A 44 -5.68 -1.84 1.41
N PRO A 45 -5.96 -1.07 2.48
CA PRO A 45 -5.86 -1.59 3.84
C PRO A 45 -6.98 -2.57 4.16
N ALA A 46 -6.81 -3.33 5.24
CA ALA A 46 -7.91 -4.06 5.84
C ALA A 46 -8.97 -3.07 6.37
N ASP A 47 -10.24 -3.41 6.24
CA ASP A 47 -11.34 -2.63 6.76
C ASP A 47 -12.22 -3.48 7.69
N SER A 48 -13.01 -2.82 8.55
CA SER A 48 -13.85 -3.50 9.54
C SER A 48 -15.14 -4.09 8.98
N ARG A 49 -15.43 -3.93 7.68
CA ARG A 49 -16.67 -4.40 7.07
C ARG A 49 -16.67 -5.91 6.86
N ASP A 50 -15.50 -6.52 6.77
CA ASP A 50 -15.34 -7.96 6.54
C ASP A 50 -14.38 -8.55 7.59
N SER A 51 -14.89 -8.73 8.81
CA SER A 51 -14.10 -9.12 9.99
C SER A 51 -13.41 -10.48 9.89
N GLY A 52 -13.77 -11.30 8.90
CA GLY A 52 -13.16 -12.60 8.65
C GLY A 52 -12.02 -12.59 7.64
N GLN A 53 -11.74 -11.46 6.98
CA GLN A 53 -10.77 -11.41 5.89
C GLN A 53 -9.70 -10.34 6.11
N ALA A 54 -8.44 -10.74 6.01
CA ALA A 54 -7.30 -9.85 6.13
C ALA A 54 -7.12 -8.97 4.87
N GLY A 55 -8.10 -8.14 4.52
CA GLY A 55 -8.07 -7.30 3.32
C GLY A 55 -8.76 -7.93 2.09
N ARG A 56 -8.60 -7.29 0.92
CA ARG A 56 -9.37 -7.65 -0.29
C ARG A 56 -8.55 -8.23 -1.44
N LEU A 57 -7.29 -7.84 -1.55
CA LEU A 57 -6.41 -8.33 -2.61
C LEU A 57 -5.81 -9.66 -2.21
N ARG A 58 -5.61 -10.56 -3.17
CA ARG A 58 -5.07 -11.89 -2.93
C ARG A 58 -3.54 -11.87 -2.95
N LEU A 59 -2.93 -12.56 -1.99
CA LEU A 59 -1.48 -12.64 -1.83
C LEU A 59 -0.80 -13.14 -3.09
N MET A 60 -1.23 -14.31 -3.58
CA MET A 60 -0.53 -15.02 -4.66
C MET A 60 -0.73 -14.40 -6.04
N TYR A 61 -1.93 -13.87 -6.32
CA TYR A 61 -2.28 -13.44 -7.68
C TYR A 61 -2.10 -11.93 -7.91
N GLU A 62 -2.12 -11.14 -6.84
CA GLU A 62 -2.13 -9.67 -6.94
C GLU A 62 -0.98 -9.06 -6.15
N ALA A 63 -0.88 -9.34 -4.85
CA ALA A 63 0.08 -8.67 -3.99
C ALA A 63 1.53 -9.08 -4.31
N ASN A 64 1.85 -10.37 -4.36
CA ASN A 64 3.19 -10.88 -4.63
C ASN A 64 3.77 -10.40 -5.97
N PRO A 65 3.10 -10.57 -7.13
CA PRO A 65 3.66 -10.14 -8.41
C PRO A 65 3.86 -8.62 -8.47
N MET A 66 2.91 -7.82 -7.97
CA MET A 66 3.05 -6.36 -7.97
C MET A 66 4.13 -5.88 -7.01
N SER A 67 4.25 -6.51 -5.85
CA SER A 67 5.28 -6.19 -4.85
C SER A 67 6.67 -6.46 -5.40
N PHE A 68 6.86 -7.59 -6.08
CA PHE A 68 8.15 -7.91 -6.70
C PHE A 68 8.57 -6.85 -7.71
N ILE A 69 7.67 -6.45 -8.62
CA ILE A 69 7.95 -5.41 -9.61
C ILE A 69 8.31 -4.07 -8.94
N VAL A 70 7.53 -3.66 -7.94
CA VAL A 70 7.72 -2.38 -7.24
C VAL A 70 9.04 -2.36 -6.46
N GLU A 71 9.38 -3.45 -5.78
CA GLU A 71 10.64 -3.55 -5.04
C GLU A 71 11.86 -3.59 -5.97
N GLN A 72 11.76 -4.26 -7.13
CA GLN A 72 12.82 -4.22 -8.16
C GLN A 72 13.02 -2.80 -8.73
N ALA A 73 11.99 -1.96 -8.72
CA ALA A 73 12.08 -0.55 -9.09
C ALA A 73 12.56 0.37 -7.93
N GLY A 74 13.02 -0.19 -6.80
CA GLY A 74 13.50 0.56 -5.64
C GLY A 74 12.38 1.09 -4.72
N GLY A 75 11.14 0.67 -4.95
CA GLY A 75 10.01 0.94 -4.06
C GLY A 75 9.99 0.01 -2.84
N ALA A 76 8.89 0.04 -2.10
CA ALA A 76 8.62 -0.89 -1.01
C ALA A 76 7.19 -1.43 -1.08
N SER A 77 6.96 -2.58 -0.45
CA SER A 77 5.64 -3.21 -0.35
C SER A 77 5.43 -3.86 1.01
N SER A 78 4.30 -3.58 1.66
CA SER A 78 3.99 -4.03 3.02
C SER A 78 2.50 -4.23 3.25
N THR A 79 2.14 -5.10 4.20
CA THR A 79 0.80 -5.17 4.81
C THR A 79 0.49 -3.96 5.72
N GLY A 80 1.49 -3.12 5.98
CA GLY A 80 1.51 -2.12 7.03
C GLY A 80 2.24 -2.60 8.29
N ARG A 81 2.41 -3.92 8.45
CA ARG A 81 3.08 -4.53 9.61
C ARG A 81 4.26 -5.42 9.22
N GLU A 82 4.17 -6.06 8.06
CA GLU A 82 5.15 -7.03 7.54
C GLU A 82 5.38 -6.79 6.05
N ARG A 83 6.54 -7.18 5.52
CA ARG A 83 6.85 -7.08 4.09
C ARG A 83 6.06 -8.13 3.30
N ILE A 84 5.48 -7.74 2.17
CA ILE A 84 4.59 -8.65 1.41
C ILE A 84 5.31 -9.92 0.95
N LEU A 85 6.53 -9.79 0.43
CA LEU A 85 7.29 -10.93 -0.10
C LEU A 85 7.88 -11.86 0.96
N ASP A 86 7.80 -11.49 2.25
CA ASP A 86 8.25 -12.34 3.36
C ASP A 86 7.09 -13.18 3.94
N LEU A 87 5.85 -12.90 3.55
CA LEU A 87 4.69 -13.65 4.01
C LEU A 87 4.68 -15.07 3.46
N GLN A 88 4.72 -16.06 4.35
CA GLN A 88 4.44 -17.45 3.99
C GLN A 88 2.93 -17.64 3.74
N PRO A 89 2.49 -18.03 2.53
CA PRO A 89 1.08 -18.24 2.26
C PRO A 89 0.53 -19.45 3.02
N VAL A 90 -0.69 -19.34 3.56
CA VAL A 90 -1.43 -20.42 4.24
C VAL A 90 -2.59 -20.97 3.43
N ASP A 91 -3.04 -20.23 2.40
CA ASP A 91 -4.08 -20.65 1.46
C ASP A 91 -3.83 -20.01 0.09
N ILE A 92 -4.22 -20.69 -1.00
CA ILE A 92 -4.00 -20.19 -2.35
C ILE A 92 -4.78 -18.89 -2.64
N HIS A 93 -5.94 -18.72 -2.00
CA HIS A 93 -6.81 -17.54 -2.09
C HIS A 93 -6.65 -16.58 -0.90
N GLN A 94 -5.59 -16.73 -0.09
CA GLN A 94 -5.31 -15.84 1.03
C GLN A 94 -5.37 -14.37 0.59
N ARG A 95 -6.15 -13.57 1.32
CA ARG A 95 -6.24 -12.13 1.13
C ARG A 95 -5.31 -11.40 2.09
N VAL A 96 -4.78 -10.25 1.65
CA VAL A 96 -3.86 -9.41 2.41
C VAL A 96 -4.21 -7.93 2.23
N PRO A 97 -3.96 -7.07 3.24
CA PRO A 97 -3.86 -5.65 3.00
C PRO A 97 -2.59 -5.37 2.18
N LEU A 98 -2.63 -4.35 1.33
CA LEU A 98 -1.51 -4.02 0.45
C LEU A 98 -1.22 -2.52 0.49
N ILE A 99 0.02 -2.16 0.82
CA ILE A 99 0.56 -0.81 0.76
C ILE A 99 1.85 -0.90 -0.05
N LEU A 100 1.91 -0.24 -1.21
CA LEU A 100 3.08 -0.28 -2.08
C LEU A 100 3.38 1.06 -2.75
N GLY A 101 4.63 1.25 -3.17
CA GLY A 101 5.06 2.35 -4.01
C GLY A 101 6.36 3.00 -3.52
N SER A 102 6.40 4.33 -3.52
CA SER A 102 7.55 5.11 -3.08
C SER A 102 7.99 4.72 -1.66
N LYS A 103 9.23 4.24 -1.52
CA LYS A 103 9.78 3.63 -0.30
C LYS A 103 9.52 4.45 0.96
N HIS A 104 9.88 5.74 0.97
CA HIS A 104 9.71 6.61 2.13
C HIS A 104 8.24 6.81 2.53
N GLU A 105 7.31 6.79 1.57
CA GLU A 105 5.88 6.92 1.86
C GLU A 105 5.33 5.63 2.47
N VAL A 106 5.74 4.47 1.97
CA VAL A 106 5.39 3.15 2.53
C VAL A 106 5.94 3.00 3.95
N GLU A 107 7.22 3.32 4.16
CA GLU A 107 7.87 3.27 5.48
C GLU A 107 7.17 4.16 6.51
N ARG A 108 6.72 5.35 6.11
CA ARG A 108 5.95 6.25 6.98
C ARG A 108 4.63 5.62 7.42
N VAL A 109 3.89 5.00 6.48
CA VAL A 109 2.65 4.30 6.81
C VAL A 109 2.92 3.13 7.75
N VAL A 110 3.97 2.34 7.51
CA VAL A 110 4.38 1.22 8.37
C VAL A 110 4.73 1.71 9.78
N ALA A 111 5.44 2.82 9.90
CA ALA A 111 5.78 3.40 11.21
C ALA A 111 4.55 3.76 12.05
N TYR A 112 3.41 4.10 11.42
CA TYR A 112 2.15 4.39 12.12
C TYR A 112 1.38 3.14 12.60
N HIS A 113 1.82 1.94 12.24
CA HIS A 113 1.23 0.67 12.71
C HIS A 113 2.09 -0.05 13.75
N ARG A 114 3.24 0.54 14.12
CA ARG A 114 4.05 0.13 15.27
C ARG A 114 3.55 0.87 16.50
#